data_AF-A0A3G6MGM7-F1
#
_entry.id   AF-A0A3G6MGM7-F1
#
_cell.length_a   1.000
_cell.length_b   1.000
_cell.length_c   1.000
_cell.angle_alpha   90.00
_cell.angle_beta   90.00
_cell.angle_gamma   90.00
#
_symmetry.space_group_name_H-M   'P 1'
#
loop_
_entity.id
_entity.type
_entity.pdbx_description
1 polymer ?
#
loop_
_entity_poly.entity_id
_entity_poly.type
_entity_poly.pdbx_seq_one_letter_code
_entity_poly.pdbx_strand_id
1 'polypeptide(L)'
;MSNRSLRSFKYFELELKSLASFLIVNNPNFEELSKVDIWEIETIKNEKLRIENLLNFEPTTTDFIIRGFERNISFLGRELIYIRIISALELFLVQSVRDVFKQTTEPFKSNIKRIELNYSQILNISSVSQIRNQLLNKETRPLSSTGYEDVVKYYKKQLGLDISSLGVGLEKMKYYHQIRHILVHRLGKVDSLFKKQYGFNKTYIQVNEELLLNLFNDVYSYAQKVAEKVVNLINSHSKIEVYKKFKGDRLKLEFDSKITDKVNFLEPEFHFWVGDEIFYLEDLGVHIISKGSKYIVEIWGETEVLKAYKKSAKQRLRTSKHFENIIIKPIPHPKMFNESIILAVSKLLPNGLWPDDTRKVVAAKLGISNSNVDRIIKVLNNRGMHLKPE
;
A
#
# COMPACT_ATOMS: atom_id res chain seq x y z
N MET A 1 15.86 13.83 1.10
CA MET A 1 14.74 13.19 1.83
C MET A 1 14.23 12.06 0.96
N SER A 2 14.41 10.78 1.34
CA SER A 2 13.76 9.70 0.58
C SER A 2 12.25 9.88 0.78
N ASN A 3 11.51 10.11 -0.30
CA ASN A 3 10.06 10.23 -0.28
C ASN A 3 9.52 8.88 0.23
N ARG A 4 9.25 8.76 1.53
CA ARG A 4 8.62 7.55 2.09
C ARG A 4 7.20 7.58 1.55
N SER A 5 6.96 6.87 0.45
CA SER A 5 5.60 6.70 -0.04
C SER A 5 4.80 5.94 1.02
N LEU A 6 3.56 6.35 1.19
CA LEU A 6 2.63 5.74 2.10
C LEU A 6 2.42 4.27 1.71
N ARG A 7 2.43 3.35 2.68
CA ARG A 7 2.31 1.90 2.40
C ARG A 7 1.04 1.60 1.62
N SER A 8 -0.09 2.16 2.06
CA SER A 8 -1.36 2.00 1.34
C SER A 8 -1.29 2.49 -0.12
N PHE A 9 -0.56 3.58 -0.39
CA PHE A 9 -0.41 4.12 -1.73
C PHE A 9 0.40 3.18 -2.63
N LYS A 10 1.46 2.56 -2.11
CA LYS A 10 2.25 1.57 -2.87
C LYS A 10 1.40 0.39 -3.33
N TYR A 11 0.57 -0.16 -2.44
CA TYR A 11 -0.31 -1.29 -2.81
C TYR A 11 -1.32 -0.90 -3.87
N PHE A 12 -1.89 0.28 -3.75
CA PHE A 12 -2.76 0.82 -4.77
C PHE A 12 -2.04 1.02 -6.11
N GLU A 13 -0.82 1.55 -6.09
CA GLU A 13 0.00 1.73 -7.29
C GLU A 13 0.34 0.38 -7.95
N LEU A 14 0.72 -0.63 -7.17
CA LEU A 14 0.98 -1.98 -7.67
C LEU A 14 -0.26 -2.60 -8.30
N GLU A 15 -1.43 -2.44 -7.67
CA GLU A 15 -2.70 -2.91 -8.22
C GLU A 15 -3.04 -2.20 -9.54
N LEU A 16 -2.88 -0.88 -9.61
CA LEU A 16 -3.09 -0.13 -10.86
C LEU A 16 -2.11 -0.57 -11.96
N LYS A 17 -0.84 -0.76 -11.64
CA LYS A 17 0.16 -1.28 -12.60
C LYS A 17 -0.23 -2.66 -13.10
N SER A 18 -0.65 -3.56 -12.19
CA SER A 18 -1.12 -4.89 -12.57
C SER A 18 -2.34 -4.83 -13.49
N LEU A 19 -3.32 -3.99 -13.19
CA LEU A 19 -4.51 -3.80 -14.03
C LEU A 19 -4.17 -3.16 -15.37
N ALA A 20 -3.26 -2.20 -15.41
CA ALA A 20 -2.77 -1.58 -16.64
C ALA A 20 -2.03 -2.60 -17.51
N SER A 21 -1.15 -3.44 -16.92
CA SER A 21 -0.51 -4.54 -17.63
C SER A 21 -1.53 -5.55 -18.16
N PHE A 22 -2.53 -5.90 -17.35
CA PHE A 22 -3.62 -6.77 -17.79
C PHE A 22 -4.38 -6.15 -18.97
N LEU A 23 -4.70 -4.85 -18.92
CA LEU A 23 -5.32 -4.14 -20.04
C LEU A 23 -4.42 -4.15 -21.28
N ILE A 24 -3.14 -3.80 -21.17
CA ILE A 24 -2.19 -3.76 -22.30
C ILE A 24 -2.11 -5.12 -23.00
N VAL A 25 -2.03 -6.21 -22.23
CA VAL A 25 -1.92 -7.57 -22.78
C VAL A 25 -3.23 -8.03 -23.40
N ASN A 26 -4.37 -7.72 -22.78
CA ASN A 26 -5.65 -8.27 -23.22
C ASN A 26 -6.42 -7.37 -24.20
N ASN A 27 -6.17 -6.05 -24.23
CA ASN A 27 -6.93 -5.12 -25.08
C ASN A 27 -6.83 -5.46 -26.58
N PRO A 28 -5.64 -5.75 -27.14
CA PRO A 28 -5.52 -6.20 -28.54
C PRO A 28 -6.18 -7.57 -28.76
N ASN A 29 -6.04 -8.46 -27.77
CA ASN A 29 -6.60 -9.80 -27.84
C ASN A 29 -8.12 -9.80 -27.71
N PHE A 30 -8.77 -8.82 -27.08
CA PHE A 30 -10.23 -8.77 -27.04
C PHE A 30 -10.85 -8.65 -28.45
N GLU A 31 -10.15 -8.02 -29.39
CA GLU A 31 -10.56 -7.98 -30.79
C GLU A 31 -10.21 -9.28 -31.53
N GLU A 32 -9.07 -9.92 -31.23
CA GLU A 32 -8.71 -11.20 -31.86
C GLU A 32 -9.51 -12.40 -31.35
N LEU A 33 -9.85 -12.43 -30.05
CA LEU A 33 -10.73 -13.40 -29.41
C LEU A 33 -12.16 -13.35 -29.97
N SER A 34 -12.53 -12.27 -30.67
CA SER A 34 -13.80 -12.15 -31.39
C SER A 34 -13.78 -12.81 -32.78
N LYS A 35 -12.65 -13.40 -33.21
CA LYS A 35 -12.60 -14.16 -34.46
C LYS A 35 -13.15 -15.58 -34.24
N VAL A 36 -14.06 -16.00 -35.12
CA VAL A 36 -14.88 -17.23 -35.03
C VAL A 36 -14.07 -18.50 -34.81
N ASP A 37 -12.84 -18.57 -35.35
CA ASP A 37 -12.03 -19.79 -35.36
C ASP A 37 -11.39 -20.15 -34.00
N ILE A 38 -11.46 -19.28 -32.99
CA ILE A 38 -10.84 -19.56 -31.70
C ILE A 38 -11.52 -20.71 -30.94
N TRP A 39 -12.81 -20.92 -31.18
CA TRP A 39 -13.59 -22.02 -30.61
C TRP A 39 -13.21 -23.38 -31.19
N GLU A 40 -12.52 -23.38 -32.34
CA GLU A 40 -12.04 -24.60 -32.96
C GLU A 40 -10.73 -25.12 -32.34
N ILE A 41 -10.06 -24.31 -31.52
CA ILE A 41 -8.83 -24.70 -30.83
C ILE A 41 -9.11 -25.82 -29.82
N GLU A 42 -8.42 -26.94 -29.97
CA GLU A 42 -8.56 -28.17 -29.16
C GLU A 42 -8.56 -27.90 -27.64
N THR A 43 -7.67 -27.03 -27.17
CA THR A 43 -7.57 -26.67 -25.75
C THR A 43 -8.81 -25.94 -25.24
N ILE A 44 -9.41 -25.07 -26.06
CA ILE A 44 -10.65 -24.35 -25.71
C ILE A 44 -11.84 -25.30 -25.73
N LYS A 45 -11.92 -26.23 -26.68
CA LYS A 45 -12.96 -27.28 -26.70
C LYS A 45 -12.91 -28.15 -25.44
N ASN A 46 -11.72 -28.63 -25.09
CA ASN A 46 -11.52 -29.45 -23.90
C ASN A 46 -11.89 -28.70 -22.61
N GLU A 47 -11.51 -27.44 -22.51
CA GLU A 47 -11.83 -26.61 -21.35
C GLU A 47 -13.33 -26.27 -21.27
N LYS A 48 -13.97 -26.00 -22.41
CA LYS A 48 -15.42 -25.82 -22.51
C LYS A 48 -16.15 -27.05 -21.97
N LEU A 49 -15.83 -28.25 -22.47
CA LEU A 49 -16.45 -29.50 -22.03
C LEU A 49 -16.21 -29.74 -20.53
N ARG A 50 -14.99 -29.47 -20.04
CA ARG A 50 -14.65 -29.58 -18.63
C ARG A 50 -15.53 -28.66 -17.77
N ILE A 51 -15.73 -27.41 -18.18
CA ILE A 51 -16.58 -26.44 -17.46
C ILE A 51 -18.05 -26.84 -17.54
N GLU A 52 -18.55 -27.21 -18.72
CA GLU A 52 -19.92 -27.68 -18.93
C GLU A 52 -20.29 -28.84 -18.00
N ASN A 53 -19.40 -29.83 -17.86
CA ASN A 53 -19.60 -30.96 -16.95
C ASN A 53 -19.60 -30.57 -15.46
N LEU A 54 -19.04 -29.41 -15.09
CA LEU A 54 -19.01 -28.91 -13.73
C LEU A 54 -20.18 -27.96 -13.41
N LEU A 55 -20.86 -27.44 -14.42
CA LEU A 55 -22.00 -26.55 -14.24
C LEU A 55 -23.28 -27.36 -14.00
N ASN A 56 -24.09 -26.92 -13.03
CA ASN A 56 -25.42 -27.48 -12.78
C ASN A 56 -26.51 -26.83 -13.65
N PHE A 57 -26.11 -26.03 -14.64
CA PHE A 57 -26.99 -25.41 -15.62
C PHE A 57 -26.33 -25.47 -16.99
N GLU A 58 -27.13 -25.63 -18.03
CA GLU A 58 -26.63 -25.67 -19.40
C GLU A 58 -26.17 -24.26 -19.82
N PRO A 59 -24.89 -24.06 -20.18
CA PRO A 59 -24.47 -22.80 -20.76
C PRO A 59 -25.16 -22.61 -22.12
N THR A 60 -25.34 -21.35 -22.50
CA THR A 60 -26.05 -20.97 -23.72
C THR A 60 -25.44 -21.59 -24.98
N THR A 61 -26.19 -21.65 -26.08
CA THR A 61 -25.72 -22.22 -27.36
C THR A 61 -24.42 -21.57 -27.84
N THR A 62 -23.60 -22.33 -28.59
CA THR A 62 -22.34 -21.83 -29.18
C THR A 62 -22.56 -20.53 -29.96
N ASP A 63 -23.67 -20.40 -30.70
CA ASP A 63 -24.01 -19.15 -31.41
C ASP A 63 -24.34 -17.97 -30.49
N PHE A 64 -24.92 -18.24 -29.31
CA PHE A 64 -25.15 -17.20 -28.31
C PHE A 64 -23.84 -16.80 -27.64
N ILE A 65 -22.98 -17.77 -27.33
CA ILE A 65 -21.64 -17.53 -26.80
C ILE A 65 -20.87 -16.70 -27.81
N ILE A 66 -20.75 -17.12 -29.08
CA ILE A 66 -20.03 -16.37 -30.13
C ILE A 66 -20.58 -14.94 -30.24
N ARG A 67 -21.89 -14.76 -30.45
CA ARG A 67 -22.48 -13.40 -30.61
C ARG A 67 -22.36 -12.54 -29.35
N GLY A 68 -22.46 -13.15 -28.17
CA GLY A 68 -22.30 -12.47 -26.89
C GLY A 68 -20.85 -12.13 -26.57
N PHE A 69 -19.92 -13.01 -26.93
CA PHE A 69 -18.49 -12.88 -26.70
C PHE A 69 -17.88 -11.86 -27.66
N GLU A 70 -18.18 -11.94 -28.95
CA GLU A 70 -17.74 -10.98 -29.98
C GLU A 70 -18.16 -9.55 -29.65
N ARG A 71 -19.39 -9.37 -29.16
CA ARG A 71 -19.94 -8.04 -28.91
C ARG A 71 -19.63 -7.49 -27.53
N ASN A 72 -19.43 -8.34 -26.52
CA ASN A 72 -19.39 -7.91 -25.13
C ASN A 72 -18.11 -8.24 -24.36
N ILE A 73 -17.19 -9.08 -24.87
CA ILE A 73 -16.01 -9.48 -24.08
C ILE A 73 -15.09 -8.31 -23.77
N SER A 74 -14.89 -7.41 -24.75
CA SER A 74 -14.09 -6.20 -24.58
C SER A 74 -14.72 -5.25 -23.55
N PHE A 75 -16.04 -5.11 -23.57
CA PHE A 75 -16.78 -4.31 -22.58
C PHE A 75 -16.74 -4.95 -21.19
N LEU A 76 -16.94 -6.26 -21.08
CA LEU A 76 -16.89 -6.98 -19.80
C LEU A 76 -15.50 -6.91 -19.17
N GLY A 77 -14.44 -7.12 -19.96
CA GLY A 77 -13.06 -6.98 -19.50
C GLY A 77 -12.77 -5.58 -18.97
N ARG A 78 -13.18 -4.54 -19.71
CA ARG A 78 -13.04 -3.13 -19.30
C ARG A 78 -13.89 -2.80 -18.07
N GLU A 79 -15.10 -3.33 -17.97
CA GLU A 79 -15.98 -3.18 -16.79
C GLU A 79 -15.36 -3.79 -15.53
N LEU A 80 -14.79 -5.00 -15.63
CA LEU A 80 -14.11 -5.64 -14.50
C LEU A 80 -12.89 -4.83 -14.05
N ILE A 81 -12.08 -4.32 -14.99
CA ILE A 81 -10.96 -3.45 -14.68
C ILE A 81 -11.45 -2.16 -14.01
N TYR A 82 -12.50 -1.54 -14.54
CA TYR A 82 -13.12 -0.34 -13.98
C TYR A 82 -13.55 -0.53 -12.51
N ILE A 83 -14.30 -1.61 -12.25
CA ILE A 83 -14.76 -1.96 -10.90
C ILE A 83 -13.58 -2.15 -9.96
N ARG A 84 -12.51 -2.80 -10.44
CA ARG A 84 -11.33 -3.12 -9.65
C ARG A 84 -10.47 -1.89 -9.33
N ILE A 85 -10.36 -0.92 -10.25
CA ILE A 85 -9.71 0.38 -10.00
C ILE A 85 -10.40 1.13 -8.86
N ILE A 86 -11.72 1.26 -8.93
CA ILE A 86 -12.49 1.98 -7.90
C ILE A 86 -12.42 1.25 -6.56
N SER A 87 -12.50 -0.09 -6.56
CA SER A 87 -12.37 -0.88 -5.33
C SER A 87 -10.97 -0.74 -4.71
N ALA A 88 -9.91 -0.68 -5.54
CA ALA A 88 -8.55 -0.41 -5.08
C ALA A 88 -8.41 0.99 -4.46
N LEU A 89 -9.06 2.01 -5.04
CA LEU A 89 -9.10 3.36 -4.48
C LEU A 89 -9.82 3.39 -3.12
N GLU A 90 -10.97 2.72 -2.99
CA GLU A 90 -11.71 2.63 -1.73
C GLU A 90 -10.85 1.98 -0.63
N LEU A 91 -10.18 0.88 -0.95
CA LEU A 91 -9.25 0.22 -0.04
C LEU A 91 -8.08 1.14 0.33
N PHE A 92 -7.48 1.84 -0.65
CA PHE A 92 -6.41 2.80 -0.39
C PHE A 92 -6.83 3.87 0.62
N LEU A 93 -8.00 4.46 0.45
CA LEU A 93 -8.49 5.51 1.34
C LEU A 93 -8.61 4.97 2.77
N VAL A 94 -9.29 3.83 2.95
CA VAL A 94 -9.44 3.19 4.27
C VAL A 94 -8.07 2.83 4.88
N GLN A 95 -7.17 2.25 4.08
CA GLN A 95 -5.84 1.85 4.55
C GLN A 95 -4.95 3.05 4.88
N SER A 96 -5.08 4.18 4.19
CA SER A 96 -4.32 5.38 4.53
C SER A 96 -4.70 5.94 5.90
N VAL A 97 -5.98 5.81 6.32
CA VAL A 97 -6.40 6.13 7.70
C VAL A 97 -5.71 5.21 8.71
N ARG A 98 -5.57 3.92 8.38
CA ARG A 98 -4.81 2.96 9.21
C ARG A 98 -3.34 3.35 9.31
N ASP A 99 -2.74 3.77 8.20
CA ASP A 99 -1.36 4.24 8.18
C ASP A 99 -1.19 5.49 9.07
N VAL A 100 -2.12 6.44 9.03
CA VAL A 100 -2.11 7.58 9.99
C VAL A 100 -2.14 7.06 11.41
N PHE A 101 -3.11 6.21 11.78
CA PHE A 101 -3.26 5.70 13.15
C PHE A 101 -2.02 4.93 13.66
N LYS A 102 -1.38 4.14 12.80
CA LYS A 102 -0.16 3.39 13.12
C LYS A 102 1.04 4.33 13.37
N GLN A 103 1.08 5.49 12.71
CA GLN A 103 2.18 6.45 12.86
C GLN A 103 1.92 7.53 13.92
N THR A 104 0.68 8.00 14.03
CA THR A 104 0.25 9.02 14.99
C THR A 104 -1.20 8.78 15.42
N THR A 105 -1.46 8.95 16.72
CA THR A 105 -2.82 8.87 17.27
C THR A 105 -3.46 10.24 17.45
N GLU A 106 -2.72 11.34 17.25
CA GLU A 106 -3.19 12.70 17.55
C GLU A 106 -4.52 13.05 16.87
N PRO A 107 -4.73 12.76 15.56
CA PRO A 107 -6.01 13.04 14.91
C PRO A 107 -7.20 12.29 15.53
N PHE A 108 -6.94 11.19 16.26
CA PHE A 108 -7.96 10.30 16.82
C PHE A 108 -8.24 10.55 18.30
N LYS A 109 -7.53 11.48 18.95
CA LYS A 109 -7.72 11.77 20.38
C LYS A 109 -8.93 12.65 20.69
N SER A 110 -9.79 12.96 19.72
CA SER A 110 -10.96 13.81 19.97
C SER A 110 -11.91 13.16 21.00
N ASN A 111 -12.29 13.90 22.03
CA ASN A 111 -13.21 13.43 23.09
C ASN A 111 -14.67 13.28 22.63
N ILE A 112 -14.98 13.53 21.36
CA ILE A 112 -16.35 13.56 20.84
C ILE A 112 -16.86 12.16 20.50
N LYS A 113 -15.97 11.25 20.08
CA LYS A 113 -16.36 9.91 19.63
C LYS A 113 -16.27 8.91 20.77
N ARG A 114 -17.40 8.27 21.11
CA ARG A 114 -17.46 7.16 22.06
C ARG A 114 -17.44 5.84 21.29
N ILE A 115 -16.58 4.92 21.71
CA ILE A 115 -16.55 3.55 21.19
C ILE A 115 -17.07 2.63 22.29
N GLU A 116 -18.19 1.97 22.01
CA GLU A 116 -18.79 1.00 22.93
C GLU A 116 -18.21 -0.39 22.69
N LEU A 117 -17.75 -1.01 23.78
CA LEU A 117 -17.27 -2.40 23.82
C LEU A 117 -18.15 -3.17 24.82
N ASN A 118 -18.63 -4.34 24.41
CA ASN A 118 -19.38 -5.20 25.32
C ASN A 118 -18.43 -5.96 26.26
N TYR A 119 -18.95 -6.51 27.37
CA TYR A 119 -18.14 -7.25 28.35
C TYR A 119 -17.32 -8.38 27.71
N SER A 120 -17.90 -9.15 26.78
CA SER A 120 -17.18 -10.24 26.10
C SER A 120 -15.98 -9.74 25.29
N GLN A 121 -16.10 -8.58 24.64
CA GLN A 121 -15.00 -7.96 23.89
C GLN A 121 -13.88 -7.52 24.82
N ILE A 122 -14.23 -6.97 25.98
CA ILE A 122 -13.25 -6.55 26.99
C ILE A 122 -12.51 -7.76 27.57
N LEU A 123 -13.23 -8.82 27.95
CA LEU A 123 -12.64 -10.03 28.54
C LEU A 123 -11.72 -10.79 27.57
N ASN A 124 -11.98 -10.68 26.26
CA ASN A 124 -11.16 -11.31 25.22
C ASN A 124 -9.92 -10.50 24.80
N ILE A 125 -9.73 -9.30 25.34
CA ILE A 125 -8.54 -8.49 25.10
C ILE A 125 -7.41 -8.98 26.02
N SER A 126 -6.41 -9.63 25.44
CA SER A 126 -5.21 -10.10 26.12
C SER A 126 -4.02 -9.16 26.00
N SER A 127 -4.12 -8.09 25.19
CA SER A 127 -3.02 -7.13 25.03
C SER A 127 -3.48 -5.73 24.60
N VAL A 128 -2.63 -4.73 24.89
CA VAL A 128 -2.79 -3.34 24.41
C VAL A 128 -2.82 -3.28 22.88
N SER A 129 -2.08 -4.16 22.19
CA SER A 129 -2.10 -4.24 20.72
C SER A 129 -3.50 -4.60 20.20
N GLN A 130 -4.15 -5.58 20.85
CA GLN A 130 -5.53 -5.95 20.51
C GLN A 130 -6.53 -4.83 20.76
N ILE A 131 -6.39 -4.06 21.86
CA ILE A 131 -7.21 -2.85 22.08
C ILE A 131 -7.06 -1.89 20.91
N ARG A 132 -5.82 -1.57 20.53
CA ARG A 132 -5.54 -0.62 19.44
C ARG A 132 -6.10 -1.11 18.12
N ASN A 133 -5.99 -2.39 17.81
CA ASN A 133 -6.55 -2.98 16.60
C ASN A 133 -8.08 -2.98 16.62
N GLN A 134 -8.72 -3.27 17.75
CA GLN A 134 -10.18 -3.16 17.87
C GLN A 134 -10.66 -1.73 17.66
N LEU A 135 -10.01 -0.74 18.29
CA LEU A 135 -10.31 0.68 18.09
C LEU A 135 -10.17 1.07 16.63
N LEU A 136 -9.05 0.70 15.99
CA LEU A 136 -8.80 0.99 14.58
C LEU A 136 -9.85 0.33 13.66
N ASN A 137 -10.24 -0.90 13.94
CA ASN A 137 -11.28 -1.60 13.18
C ASN A 137 -12.65 -0.92 13.34
N LYS A 138 -13.03 -0.50 14.56
CA LYS A 138 -14.25 0.28 14.80
C LYS A 138 -14.22 1.63 14.10
N GLU A 139 -13.04 2.22 13.97
CA GLU A 139 -12.84 3.50 13.28
C GLU A 139 -12.97 3.36 11.76
N THR A 140 -12.38 2.30 11.18
CA THR A 140 -12.22 2.15 9.73
C THR A 140 -13.31 1.33 9.06
N ARG A 141 -13.99 0.42 9.77
CA ARG A 141 -15.05 -0.43 9.21
C ARG A 141 -16.24 0.35 8.63
N PRO A 142 -16.73 1.45 9.23
CA PRO A 142 -17.78 2.25 8.60
C PRO A 142 -17.38 2.75 7.23
N LEU A 143 -16.12 3.19 7.08
CA LEU A 143 -15.58 3.76 5.84
C LEU A 143 -15.54 2.77 4.69
N SER A 144 -15.36 1.48 4.95
CA SER A 144 -15.38 0.44 3.91
C SER A 144 -16.79 0.09 3.41
N SER A 145 -17.83 0.46 4.16
CA SER A 145 -19.23 0.16 3.82
C SER A 145 -20.04 1.37 3.36
N THR A 146 -19.52 2.59 3.59
CA THR A 146 -20.19 3.84 3.22
C THR A 146 -19.77 4.31 1.82
N GLY A 147 -20.54 5.22 1.24
CA GLY A 147 -20.19 5.84 -0.04
C GLY A 147 -18.95 6.74 0.06
N TYR A 148 -18.35 7.03 -1.10
CA TYR A 148 -17.18 7.92 -1.23
C TYR A 148 -17.34 9.27 -0.51
N GLU A 149 -18.54 9.87 -0.56
CA GLU A 149 -18.82 11.14 0.11
C GLU A 149 -18.58 11.09 1.63
N ASP A 150 -18.93 9.98 2.27
CA ASP A 150 -18.76 9.83 3.71
C ASP A 150 -17.29 9.64 4.07
N VAL A 151 -16.51 9.00 3.20
CA VAL A 151 -15.05 8.96 3.31
C VAL A 151 -14.48 10.38 3.23
N VAL A 152 -14.91 11.20 2.26
CA VAL A 152 -14.47 12.60 2.14
C VAL A 152 -14.82 13.41 3.41
N LYS A 153 -16.06 13.29 3.91
CA LYS A 153 -16.48 13.93 5.17
C LYS A 153 -15.62 13.48 6.35
N TYR A 154 -15.30 12.18 6.42
CA TYR A 154 -14.46 11.63 7.47
C TYR A 154 -13.05 12.21 7.45
N TYR A 155 -12.39 12.28 6.28
CA TYR A 155 -11.06 12.89 6.18
C TYR A 155 -11.06 14.34 6.64
N LYS A 156 -12.09 15.10 6.25
CA LYS A 156 -12.21 16.51 6.64
C LYS A 156 -12.42 16.64 8.15
N LYS A 157 -13.33 15.86 8.73
CA LYS A 157 -13.71 15.95 10.16
C LYS A 157 -12.67 15.38 11.09
N GLN A 158 -12.15 14.18 10.80
CA GLN A 158 -11.28 13.43 11.70
C GLN A 158 -9.79 13.74 11.46
N LEU A 159 -9.38 13.91 10.21
CA LEU A 159 -7.98 14.13 9.85
C LEU A 159 -7.66 15.60 9.54
N GLY A 160 -8.67 16.47 9.44
CA GLY A 160 -8.48 17.86 9.01
C GLY A 160 -8.02 17.98 7.55
N LEU A 161 -8.23 16.94 6.74
CA LEU A 161 -7.79 16.90 5.35
C LEU A 161 -8.97 17.10 4.41
N ASP A 162 -8.96 18.20 3.64
CA ASP A 162 -9.91 18.36 2.55
C ASP A 162 -9.41 17.61 1.31
N ILE A 163 -9.98 16.42 1.08
CA ILE A 163 -9.68 15.58 -0.09
C ILE A 163 -10.70 15.76 -1.23
N SER A 164 -11.69 16.64 -1.07
CA SER A 164 -12.77 16.82 -2.05
C SER A 164 -12.33 17.57 -3.31
N SER A 165 -11.34 18.45 -3.18
CA SER A 165 -10.85 19.31 -4.27
C SER A 165 -9.59 18.77 -4.95
N LEU A 166 -9.13 17.57 -4.57
CA LEU A 166 -7.92 16.97 -5.13
C LEU A 166 -8.22 16.33 -6.50
N GLY A 167 -7.19 16.26 -7.34
CA GLY A 167 -7.28 15.63 -8.66
C GLY A 167 -8.35 16.30 -9.54
N VAL A 168 -9.28 15.49 -10.04
CA VAL A 168 -10.44 15.92 -10.84
C VAL A 168 -11.62 16.46 -10.01
N GLY A 169 -11.48 16.45 -8.69
CA GLY A 169 -12.48 16.97 -7.76
C GLY A 169 -13.63 16.00 -7.47
N LEU A 170 -14.46 16.42 -6.53
CA LEU A 170 -15.51 15.63 -5.89
C LEU A 170 -16.54 15.09 -6.89
N GLU A 171 -17.06 15.93 -7.78
CA GLU A 171 -18.17 15.55 -8.67
C GLU A 171 -17.75 14.48 -9.69
N LYS A 172 -16.53 14.58 -10.23
CA LYS A 172 -16.00 13.57 -11.15
C LYS A 172 -15.71 12.26 -10.44
N MET A 173 -15.20 12.30 -9.20
CA MET A 173 -15.01 11.09 -8.42
C MET A 173 -16.34 10.44 -8.05
N LYS A 174 -17.35 11.22 -7.64
CA LYS A 174 -18.71 10.70 -7.43
C LYS A 174 -19.24 9.99 -8.66
N TYR A 175 -19.10 10.61 -9.84
CA TYR A 175 -19.48 10.00 -11.10
C TYR A 175 -18.84 8.62 -11.28
N TYR A 176 -17.54 8.48 -10.99
CA TYR A 176 -16.87 7.19 -11.10
C TYR A 176 -17.38 6.12 -10.13
N HIS A 177 -17.60 6.48 -8.86
CA HIS A 177 -18.20 5.55 -7.90
C HIS A 177 -19.64 5.18 -8.27
N GLN A 178 -20.42 6.09 -8.84
CA GLN A 178 -21.77 5.80 -9.31
C GLN A 178 -21.79 4.86 -10.53
N ILE A 179 -20.87 5.02 -11.48
CA ILE A 179 -20.70 4.04 -12.57
C ILE A 179 -20.42 2.66 -11.97
N ARG A 180 -19.44 2.55 -11.05
CA ARG A 180 -19.14 1.27 -10.39
C ARG A 180 -20.36 0.69 -9.67
N HIS A 181 -21.16 1.52 -9.00
CA HIS A 181 -22.41 1.07 -8.39
C HIS A 181 -23.39 0.50 -9.42
N ILE A 182 -23.59 1.15 -10.56
CA ILE A 182 -24.48 0.68 -11.63
C ILE A 182 -23.96 -0.60 -12.28
N LEU A 183 -22.65 -0.69 -12.54
CA LEU A 183 -22.03 -1.90 -13.08
C LEU A 183 -22.23 -3.10 -12.14
N VAL A 184 -21.94 -2.93 -10.85
CA VAL A 184 -21.98 -4.01 -9.85
C VAL A 184 -23.42 -4.40 -9.47
N HIS A 185 -24.28 -3.43 -9.19
CA HIS A 185 -25.59 -3.70 -8.59
C HIS A 185 -26.73 -3.73 -9.60
N ARG A 186 -26.50 -3.26 -10.83
CA ARG A 186 -27.55 -3.11 -11.84
C ARG A 186 -27.16 -3.67 -13.20
N LEU A 187 -26.06 -4.43 -13.26
CA LEU A 187 -25.57 -5.07 -14.49
C LEU A 187 -25.44 -4.05 -15.63
N GLY A 188 -24.96 -2.85 -15.29
CA GLY A 188 -24.76 -1.74 -16.23
C GLY A 188 -26.02 -0.95 -16.60
N LYS A 189 -27.22 -1.34 -16.16
CA LYS A 189 -28.48 -0.66 -16.51
C LYS A 189 -28.69 0.62 -15.67
N VAL A 190 -28.82 1.76 -16.35
CA VAL A 190 -28.99 3.07 -15.69
C VAL A 190 -30.47 3.35 -15.31
N ASP A 191 -30.73 4.12 -14.25
CA ASP A 191 -32.07 4.65 -13.91
C ASP A 191 -32.26 6.09 -14.40
N SER A 192 -33.50 6.57 -14.26
CA SER A 192 -33.87 7.96 -14.53
C SER A 192 -33.08 8.98 -13.70
N LEU A 193 -32.68 8.62 -12.47
CA LEU A 193 -31.93 9.53 -11.59
C LEU A 193 -30.53 9.80 -12.15
N PHE A 194 -29.78 8.76 -12.50
CA PHE A 194 -28.47 8.86 -13.12
C PHE A 194 -28.55 9.58 -14.47
N LYS A 195 -29.55 9.23 -15.30
CA LYS A 195 -29.80 9.89 -16.59
C LYS A 195 -29.99 11.39 -16.43
N LYS A 196 -30.81 11.81 -15.48
CA LYS A 196 -31.08 13.22 -15.18
C LYS A 196 -29.83 13.93 -14.62
N GLN A 197 -29.11 13.28 -13.71
CA GLN A 197 -27.95 13.88 -13.05
C GLN A 197 -26.78 14.16 -14.00
N TYR A 198 -26.52 13.26 -14.96
CA TYR A 198 -25.35 13.35 -15.86
C TYR A 198 -25.70 13.59 -17.33
N GLY A 199 -26.98 13.86 -17.65
CA GLY A 199 -27.42 14.03 -19.04
C GLY A 199 -27.19 12.78 -19.89
N PHE A 200 -27.35 11.58 -19.30
CA PHE A 200 -27.06 10.32 -19.95
C PHE A 200 -28.29 9.76 -20.66
N ASN A 201 -28.20 9.52 -21.97
CA ASN A 201 -29.37 9.14 -22.78
C ASN A 201 -29.48 7.63 -23.04
N LYS A 202 -28.39 6.86 -22.87
CA LYS A 202 -28.36 5.42 -23.15
C LYS A 202 -29.00 4.61 -22.01
N THR A 203 -29.39 3.37 -22.28
CA THR A 203 -30.00 2.46 -21.29
C THR A 203 -28.96 1.69 -20.48
N TYR A 204 -27.76 1.50 -21.02
CA TYR A 204 -26.65 0.80 -20.40
C TYR A 204 -25.39 1.66 -20.41
N ILE A 205 -24.59 1.52 -19.37
CA ILE A 205 -23.21 2.01 -19.35
C ILE A 205 -22.37 1.06 -20.19
N GLN A 206 -21.54 1.62 -21.07
CA GLN A 206 -20.49 0.88 -21.75
C GLN A 206 -19.16 1.51 -21.36
N VAL A 207 -18.29 0.74 -20.73
CA VAL A 207 -16.94 1.21 -20.40
C VAL A 207 -16.08 1.17 -21.66
N ASN A 208 -16.03 2.28 -22.36
CA ASN A 208 -15.12 2.45 -23.49
C ASN A 208 -13.69 2.71 -23.01
N GLU A 209 -12.73 2.62 -23.93
CA GLU A 209 -11.32 2.79 -23.63
C GLU A 209 -11.00 4.18 -23.07
N GLU A 210 -11.55 5.23 -23.67
CA GLU A 210 -11.35 6.61 -23.22
C GLU A 210 -11.78 6.81 -21.76
N LEU A 211 -12.95 6.33 -21.38
CA LEU A 211 -13.44 6.41 -19.99
C LEU A 211 -12.50 5.66 -19.04
N LEU A 212 -12.00 4.49 -19.45
CA LEU A 212 -11.12 3.67 -18.63
C LEU A 212 -9.73 4.32 -18.45
N LEU A 213 -9.16 4.87 -19.51
CA LEU A 213 -7.88 5.58 -19.46
C LEU A 213 -7.96 6.86 -18.62
N ASN A 214 -9.05 7.63 -18.77
CA ASN A 214 -9.32 8.78 -17.92
C ASN A 214 -9.44 8.36 -16.45
N LEU A 215 -10.16 7.26 -16.17
CA LEU A 215 -10.27 6.73 -14.81
C LEU A 215 -8.89 6.40 -14.21
N PHE A 216 -8.03 5.68 -14.93
CA PHE A 216 -6.67 5.34 -14.46
C PHE A 216 -5.90 6.60 -14.05
N ASN A 217 -5.84 7.60 -14.93
CA ASN A 217 -5.08 8.82 -14.70
C ASN A 217 -5.65 9.64 -13.54
N ASP A 218 -6.97 9.81 -13.51
CA ASP A 218 -7.67 10.60 -12.50
C ASP A 218 -7.51 9.99 -11.11
N VAL A 219 -7.71 8.67 -11.00
CA VAL A 219 -7.63 7.93 -9.74
C VAL A 219 -6.19 7.84 -9.23
N TYR A 220 -5.22 7.65 -10.13
CA TYR A 220 -3.80 7.71 -9.76
C TYR A 220 -3.40 9.09 -9.24
N SER A 221 -3.69 10.15 -10.00
CA SER A 221 -3.38 11.54 -9.62
C SER A 221 -4.03 11.93 -8.28
N TYR A 222 -5.29 11.53 -8.10
CA TYR A 222 -6.02 11.76 -6.86
C TYR A 222 -5.37 11.04 -5.67
N ALA A 223 -5.14 9.73 -5.78
CA ALA A 223 -4.55 8.93 -4.72
C ALA A 223 -3.15 9.43 -4.33
N GLN A 224 -2.35 9.85 -5.31
CA GLN A 224 -1.03 10.44 -5.06
C GLN A 224 -1.14 11.71 -4.21
N LYS A 225 -2.02 12.66 -4.59
CA LYS A 225 -2.25 13.89 -3.82
C LYS A 225 -2.78 13.61 -2.41
N VAL A 226 -3.66 12.62 -2.25
CA VAL A 226 -4.12 12.18 -0.93
C VAL A 226 -2.95 11.63 -0.11
N ALA A 227 -2.11 10.77 -0.70
CA ALA A 227 -0.95 10.21 -0.02
C ALA A 227 0.02 11.30 0.44
N GLU A 228 0.29 12.31 -0.37
CA GLU A 228 1.10 13.47 -0.01
C GLU A 228 0.52 14.23 1.19
N LYS A 229 -0.79 14.52 1.18
CA LYS A 229 -1.47 15.19 2.30
C LYS A 229 -1.39 14.35 3.58
N VAL A 230 -1.56 13.03 3.48
CA VAL A 230 -1.46 12.09 4.60
C VAL A 230 -0.03 12.04 5.16
N VAL A 231 0.99 11.95 4.30
CA VAL A 231 2.39 11.99 4.73
C VAL A 231 2.73 13.29 5.44
N ASN A 232 2.24 14.43 4.93
CA ASN A 232 2.42 15.72 5.58
C ASN A 232 1.73 15.78 6.96
N LEU A 233 0.52 15.24 7.08
CA LEU A 233 -0.17 15.11 8.36
C LEU A 233 0.64 14.28 9.36
N ILE A 234 1.15 13.11 8.94
CA ILE A 234 1.97 12.24 9.80
C ILE A 234 3.24 12.98 10.23
N ASN A 235 3.93 13.63 9.30
CA ASN A 235 5.17 14.36 9.58
C ASN A 235 4.95 15.54 10.54
N SER A 236 3.83 16.26 10.41
CA SER A 236 3.50 17.38 11.30
C SER A 236 3.30 16.98 12.77
N HIS A 237 2.96 15.71 13.02
CA HIS A 237 2.80 15.15 14.36
C HIS A 237 4.01 14.30 14.80
N SER A 238 5.02 14.15 13.94
CA SER A 238 6.23 13.42 14.29
C SER A 238 7.09 14.26 15.22
N LYS A 239 7.33 13.79 16.45
CA LYS A 239 8.34 14.40 17.33
C LYS A 239 9.72 14.22 16.68
N ILE A 240 10.59 15.23 16.77
CA ILE A 240 11.98 15.11 16.33
C ILE A 240 12.64 14.02 17.16
N GLU A 241 12.86 12.86 16.56
CA GLU A 241 13.53 11.75 17.23
C GLU A 241 15.05 11.91 17.12
N VAL A 242 15.73 11.93 18.27
CA VAL A 242 17.20 12.07 18.36
C VAL A 242 17.91 10.91 17.66
N TYR A 243 17.44 9.70 17.94
CA TYR A 243 17.91 8.51 17.25
C TYR A 243 16.89 8.11 16.20
N LYS A 244 17.37 7.53 15.11
CA LYS A 244 16.52 6.78 14.18
C LYS A 244 15.92 5.64 15.00
N LYS A 245 14.66 5.74 15.41
CA LYS A 245 13.96 4.57 15.93
C LYS A 245 13.80 3.60 14.78
N PHE A 246 14.59 2.54 14.80
CA PHE A 246 14.26 1.38 14.03
C PHE A 246 13.01 0.78 14.67
N LYS A 247 11.87 0.94 13.99
CA LYS A 247 10.64 0.27 14.43
C LYS A 247 10.84 -1.24 14.25
N GLY A 248 10.74 -1.96 15.37
CA GLY A 248 10.73 -3.42 15.44
C GLY A 248 12.09 -4.08 15.55
N ASP A 249 12.22 -5.32 15.08
CA ASP A 249 13.40 -6.16 15.26
C ASP A 249 14.29 -6.15 14.01
N ARG A 250 15.49 -6.74 14.12
CA ARG A 250 16.37 -6.99 12.99
C ARG A 250 16.86 -8.43 13.01
N LEU A 251 17.03 -8.99 11.83
CA LEU A 251 17.27 -10.39 11.61
C LEU A 251 18.33 -10.56 10.52
N LYS A 252 19.32 -11.42 10.78
CA LYS A 252 20.28 -11.91 9.78
C LYS A 252 19.79 -13.24 9.25
N LEU A 253 19.73 -13.35 7.94
CA LEU A 253 19.59 -14.60 7.20
C LEU A 253 20.92 -14.89 6.52
N GLU A 254 21.49 -16.04 6.79
CA GLU A 254 22.65 -16.56 6.08
C GLU A 254 22.26 -17.94 5.53
N PHE A 255 22.47 -18.18 4.24
CA PHE A 255 22.21 -19.49 3.62
C PHE A 255 23.02 -19.62 2.32
N ASP A 256 23.32 -20.84 1.94
CA ASP A 256 23.95 -21.15 0.66
C ASP A 256 22.86 -21.45 -0.38
N SER A 257 23.05 -21.00 -1.62
CA SER A 257 22.11 -21.18 -2.73
C SER A 257 22.77 -21.94 -3.88
N LYS A 258 22.09 -22.99 -4.35
CA LYS A 258 22.43 -23.71 -5.58
C LYS A 258 21.73 -23.14 -6.82
N ILE A 259 20.84 -22.17 -6.64
CA ILE A 259 20.13 -21.50 -7.73
C ILE A 259 20.99 -20.35 -8.26
N THR A 260 21.17 -20.29 -9.58
CA THR A 260 21.85 -19.18 -10.28
C THR A 260 20.93 -17.97 -10.50
N ASP A 261 19.62 -18.22 -10.55
CA ASP A 261 18.56 -17.21 -10.66
C ASP A 261 18.23 -16.49 -9.35
N LYS A 262 17.33 -15.52 -9.46
CA LYS A 262 16.79 -14.73 -8.35
C LYS A 262 16.12 -15.61 -7.29
N VAL A 263 16.31 -15.24 -6.03
CA VAL A 263 15.69 -15.93 -4.89
C VAL A 263 14.35 -15.25 -4.61
N ASN A 264 13.25 -15.86 -5.05
CA ASN A 264 11.92 -15.23 -5.07
C ASN A 264 11.47 -14.61 -3.74
N PHE A 265 11.85 -15.17 -2.59
CA PHE A 265 11.44 -14.61 -1.28
C PHE A 265 12.32 -13.44 -0.80
N LEU A 266 13.35 -13.08 -1.58
CA LEU A 266 14.17 -11.89 -1.41
C LEU A 266 13.83 -10.78 -2.42
N GLU A 267 12.90 -11.03 -3.34
CA GLU A 267 12.44 -10.02 -4.28
C GLU A 267 11.41 -9.07 -3.60
N PRO A 268 11.41 -7.76 -3.93
CA PRO A 268 10.51 -6.78 -3.31
C PRO A 268 9.03 -7.18 -3.32
N GLU A 269 8.58 -7.83 -4.38
CA GLU A 269 7.20 -8.24 -4.63
C GLU A 269 6.80 -9.51 -3.84
N PHE A 270 7.73 -10.11 -3.11
CA PHE A 270 7.45 -11.27 -2.28
C PHE A 270 6.46 -10.91 -1.17
N HIS A 271 5.29 -11.53 -1.18
CA HIS A 271 4.25 -11.29 -0.18
C HIS A 271 4.09 -12.45 0.82
N PHE A 272 3.65 -12.11 2.02
CA PHE A 272 3.41 -13.03 3.13
C PHE A 272 2.30 -12.48 4.04
N TRP A 273 1.63 -13.38 4.76
CA TRP A 273 0.52 -13.03 5.65
C TRP A 273 0.98 -12.69 7.07
N VAL A 274 0.41 -11.65 7.64
CA VAL A 274 0.57 -11.25 9.05
C VAL A 274 -0.83 -11.12 9.65
N GLY A 275 -1.33 -12.20 10.26
CA GLY A 275 -2.75 -12.30 10.58
C GLY A 275 -3.57 -12.29 9.29
N ASP A 276 -4.51 -11.33 9.18
CA ASP A 276 -5.40 -11.16 8.02
C ASP A 276 -4.89 -10.09 7.02
N GLU A 277 -3.71 -9.52 7.24
CA GLU A 277 -3.11 -8.52 6.35
C GLU A 277 -1.99 -9.15 5.50
N ILE A 278 -1.94 -8.80 4.21
CA ILE A 278 -0.83 -9.12 3.32
C ILE A 278 0.27 -8.07 3.49
N PHE A 279 1.51 -8.52 3.62
CA PHE A 279 2.71 -7.72 3.65
C PHE A 279 3.66 -8.17 2.55
N TYR A 280 4.49 -7.26 2.07
CA TYR A 280 5.49 -7.49 1.04
C TYR A 280 6.88 -7.32 1.65
N LEU A 281 7.89 -7.93 1.03
CA LEU A 281 9.26 -7.80 1.51
C LEU A 281 9.71 -6.34 1.49
N GLU A 282 9.24 -5.55 0.52
CA GLU A 282 9.53 -4.11 0.46
C GLU A 282 8.96 -3.29 1.62
N ASP A 283 8.01 -3.83 2.40
CA ASP A 283 7.53 -3.22 3.64
C ASP A 283 8.54 -3.40 4.78
N LEU A 284 9.48 -4.34 4.62
CA LEU A 284 10.62 -4.51 5.48
C LEU A 284 11.81 -3.75 4.89
N GLY A 285 12.69 -3.27 5.76
CA GLY A 285 14.01 -2.86 5.30
C GLY A 285 14.85 -4.09 5.04
N VAL A 286 15.38 -4.21 3.82
CA VAL A 286 16.23 -5.32 3.40
C VAL A 286 17.57 -4.77 2.92
N HIS A 287 18.65 -5.42 3.37
CA HIS A 287 20.01 -5.16 2.92
C HIS A 287 20.68 -6.48 2.58
N ILE A 288 20.95 -6.69 1.29
CA ILE A 288 21.67 -7.86 0.79
C ILE A 288 23.16 -7.53 0.84
N ILE A 289 23.87 -8.12 1.80
CA ILE A 289 25.32 -7.94 2.01
C ILE A 289 26.12 -8.76 1.01
N SER A 290 25.63 -9.96 0.68
CA SER A 290 26.30 -10.89 -0.24
C SER A 290 25.26 -11.69 -1.04
N LYS A 291 25.55 -11.94 -2.33
CA LYS A 291 24.71 -12.63 -3.31
C LYS A 291 25.56 -13.60 -4.13
N GLY A 292 24.99 -14.74 -4.52
CA GLY A 292 25.65 -15.76 -5.34
C GLY A 292 25.48 -17.14 -4.72
N SER A 293 26.57 -17.89 -4.57
CA SER A 293 26.56 -19.18 -3.87
C SER A 293 26.24 -19.05 -2.38
N LYS A 294 26.50 -17.88 -1.78
CA LYS A 294 26.21 -17.56 -0.38
C LYS A 294 25.43 -16.26 -0.27
N TYR A 295 24.28 -16.32 0.40
CA TYR A 295 23.44 -15.17 0.68
C TYR A 295 23.61 -14.73 2.12
N ILE A 296 23.87 -13.44 2.30
CA ILE A 296 23.84 -12.79 3.61
C ILE A 296 22.89 -11.61 3.52
N VAL A 297 21.77 -11.69 4.22
CA VAL A 297 20.70 -10.70 4.16
C VAL A 297 20.38 -10.22 5.56
N GLU A 298 20.30 -8.91 5.73
CA GLU A 298 19.80 -8.27 6.93
C GLU A 298 18.42 -7.69 6.65
N ILE A 299 17.47 -8.00 7.53
CA ILE A 299 16.09 -7.58 7.38
C ILE A 299 15.63 -6.96 8.69
N TRP A 300 14.92 -5.84 8.62
CA TRP A 300 14.36 -5.17 9.78
C TRP A 300 12.95 -4.66 9.51
N GLY A 301 12.13 -4.63 10.56
CA GLY A 301 10.77 -4.13 10.51
C GLY A 301 10.02 -4.48 11.79
N GLU A 302 8.73 -4.15 11.84
CA GLU A 302 7.87 -4.41 13.00
C GLU A 302 7.96 -5.86 13.45
N THR A 303 8.06 -6.09 14.77
CA THR A 303 8.33 -7.42 15.35
C THR A 303 7.37 -8.50 14.85
N GLU A 304 6.07 -8.21 14.77
CA GLU A 304 5.06 -9.17 14.31
C GLU A 304 5.22 -9.50 12.82
N VAL A 305 5.46 -8.48 11.99
CA VAL A 305 5.71 -8.63 10.55
C VAL A 305 7.00 -9.40 10.30
N LEU A 306 8.07 -9.07 11.02
CA LEU A 306 9.36 -9.75 10.88
C LEU A 306 9.29 -11.21 11.35
N LYS A 307 8.51 -11.51 12.41
CA LYS A 307 8.25 -12.88 12.85
C LYS A 307 7.51 -13.68 11.78
N ALA A 308 6.48 -13.09 11.16
CA ALA A 308 5.73 -13.72 10.08
C ALA A 308 6.60 -13.96 8.83
N TYR A 309 7.36 -12.94 8.41
CA TYR A 309 8.34 -13.08 7.33
C TYR A 309 9.37 -14.17 7.65
N LYS A 310 9.95 -14.15 8.86
CA LYS A 310 10.90 -15.19 9.32
C LYS A 310 10.30 -16.59 9.19
N LYS A 311 9.04 -16.77 9.56
CA LYS A 311 8.33 -18.06 9.42
C LYS A 311 8.20 -18.45 7.95
N SER A 312 7.75 -17.53 7.11
CA SER A 312 7.56 -17.75 5.66
C SER A 312 8.88 -18.06 4.94
N ALA A 313 9.92 -17.27 5.17
CA ALA A 313 11.26 -17.46 4.61
C ALA A 313 11.88 -18.78 5.10
N LYS A 314 11.79 -19.09 6.40
CA LYS A 314 12.30 -20.36 6.96
C LYS A 314 11.61 -21.58 6.36
N GLN A 315 10.30 -21.50 6.12
CA GLN A 315 9.55 -22.57 5.47
C GLN A 315 10.07 -22.80 4.04
N ARG A 316 10.19 -21.74 3.23
CA ARG A 316 10.70 -21.84 1.85
C ARG A 316 12.14 -22.36 1.77
N LEU A 317 13.00 -21.88 2.65
CA LEU A 317 14.39 -22.33 2.75
C LEU A 317 14.48 -23.82 3.08
N ARG A 318 13.57 -24.35 3.91
CA ARG A 318 13.56 -25.78 4.31
C ARG A 318 12.89 -26.71 3.31
N THR A 319 11.86 -26.25 2.59
CA THR A 319 11.12 -27.09 1.63
C THR A 319 11.85 -27.23 0.30
N SER A 320 12.73 -26.29 -0.03
CA SER A 320 13.53 -26.33 -1.27
C SER A 320 14.82 -27.10 -1.06
N LYS A 321 15.15 -27.99 -2.00
CA LYS A 321 16.44 -28.72 -2.02
C LYS A 321 17.62 -27.85 -2.47
N HIS A 322 17.37 -26.60 -2.86
CA HIS A 322 18.38 -25.71 -3.42
C HIS A 322 19.09 -24.84 -2.38
N PHE A 323 18.71 -24.93 -1.10
CA PHE A 323 19.30 -24.10 -0.04
C PHE A 323 19.91 -24.95 1.06
N GLU A 324 21.09 -24.55 1.53
CA GLU A 324 21.86 -25.25 2.57
C GLU A 324 22.39 -24.25 3.62
N ASN A 325 22.92 -24.77 4.73
CA ASN A 325 23.59 -23.97 5.78
C ASN A 325 22.77 -22.77 6.29
N ILE A 326 21.48 -22.98 6.51
CA ILE A 326 20.52 -21.93 6.87
C ILE A 326 20.71 -21.49 8.33
N ILE A 327 21.13 -20.24 8.51
CA ILE A 327 21.28 -19.58 9.80
C ILE A 327 20.35 -18.38 9.85
N ILE A 328 19.52 -18.31 10.90
CA ILE A 328 18.61 -17.18 11.11
C ILE A 328 18.77 -16.67 12.54
N LYS A 329 19.38 -15.50 12.71
CA LYS A 329 19.67 -14.92 14.04
C LYS A 329 19.15 -13.48 14.18
N PRO A 330 18.61 -13.09 15.34
CA PRO A 330 18.33 -11.69 15.61
C PRO A 330 19.64 -10.89 15.68
N ILE A 331 19.60 -9.62 15.29
CA ILE A 331 20.72 -8.68 15.40
C ILE A 331 20.23 -7.44 16.15
N PRO A 332 21.01 -6.86 17.07
CA PRO A 332 20.67 -5.57 17.66
C PRO A 332 20.66 -4.46 16.60
N HIS A 333 19.79 -3.47 16.80
CA HIS A 333 19.80 -2.25 15.99
C HIS A 333 21.03 -1.40 16.31
N PRO A 334 21.77 -0.92 15.30
CA PRO A 334 22.81 0.06 15.52
C PRO A 334 22.15 1.36 15.97
N LYS A 335 22.68 1.99 17.02
CA LYS A 335 22.24 3.32 17.43
C LYS A 335 22.70 4.34 16.37
N MET A 336 21.82 4.68 15.43
CA MET A 336 22.06 5.72 14.43
C MET A 336 21.26 6.98 14.77
N PHE A 337 21.85 8.15 14.54
CA PHE A 337 21.14 9.43 14.64
C PHE A 337 20.16 9.59 13.48
N ASN A 338 19.05 10.30 13.73
CA ASN A 338 18.12 10.66 12.67
C ASN A 338 18.74 11.73 11.76
N GLU A 339 18.54 11.63 10.45
CA GLU A 339 19.07 12.62 9.50
C GLU A 339 18.49 14.02 9.74
N SER A 340 17.22 14.11 10.18
CA SER A 340 16.62 15.39 10.52
C SER A 340 17.32 16.08 11.70
N ILE A 341 17.75 15.31 12.72
CA ILE A 341 18.51 15.88 13.85
C ILE A 341 19.93 16.24 13.43
N ILE A 342 20.56 15.44 12.54
CA ILE A 342 21.89 15.74 11.99
C ILE A 342 21.85 17.08 11.23
N LEU A 343 20.84 17.27 10.37
CA LEU A 343 20.63 18.51 9.63
C LEU A 343 20.27 19.68 10.55
N ALA A 344 19.43 19.46 11.57
CA ALA A 344 19.05 20.50 12.53
C ALA A 344 20.27 20.96 13.35
N VAL A 345 21.13 20.04 13.78
CA VAL A 345 22.42 20.36 14.42
C VAL A 345 23.31 21.12 13.44
N SER A 346 23.49 20.62 12.22
CA SER A 346 24.31 21.26 11.18
C SER A 346 23.91 22.72 10.91
N LYS A 347 22.61 23.00 10.84
CA LYS A 347 22.07 24.37 10.63
C LYS A 347 22.30 25.33 11.80
N LEU A 348 22.49 24.79 13.01
CA LEU A 348 22.70 25.59 14.21
C LEU A 348 24.19 25.76 14.56
N LEU A 349 25.08 25.01 13.90
CA LEU A 349 26.52 25.19 14.08
C LEU A 349 26.99 26.42 13.29
N PRO A 350 27.84 27.28 13.88
CA PRO A 350 28.39 28.44 13.19
C PRO A 350 29.42 28.01 12.14
N ASN A 351 29.51 28.80 11.06
CA ASN A 351 30.54 28.65 10.04
C ASN A 351 31.84 29.26 10.59
N GLY A 352 32.78 28.44 11.09
CA GLY A 352 34.09 28.91 11.58
C GLY A 352 34.46 28.39 12.97
N LEU A 353 35.22 29.19 13.73
CA LEU A 353 35.58 28.88 15.12
C LEU A 353 34.34 28.85 16.01
N TRP A 354 34.21 27.77 16.78
CA TRP A 354 33.05 27.56 17.64
C TRP A 354 33.32 28.11 19.05
N PRO A 355 32.46 29.00 19.58
CA PRO A 355 32.45 29.32 21.00
C PRO A 355 32.33 28.06 21.88
N ASP A 356 32.97 28.06 23.05
CA ASP A 356 33.02 26.91 23.97
C ASP A 356 31.63 26.38 24.39
N ASP A 357 30.63 27.25 24.38
CA ASP A 357 29.25 26.95 24.77
C ASP A 357 28.32 26.55 23.61
N THR A 358 28.79 26.61 22.35
CA THR A 358 27.99 26.30 21.15
C THR A 358 27.22 25.00 21.29
N ARG A 359 27.86 23.96 21.84
CA ARG A 359 27.26 22.63 22.02
C ARG A 359 26.10 22.65 23.02
N LYS A 360 26.23 23.42 24.11
CA LYS A 360 25.19 23.58 25.13
C LYS A 360 23.99 24.36 24.56
N VAL A 361 24.26 25.40 23.77
CA VAL A 361 23.22 26.20 23.12
C VAL A 361 22.43 25.37 22.12
N VAL A 362 23.11 24.61 21.25
CA VAL A 362 22.47 23.70 20.28
C VAL A 362 21.68 22.61 20.99
N ALA A 363 22.25 21.99 22.02
CA ALA A 363 21.60 20.98 22.85
C ALA A 363 20.29 21.49 23.47
N ALA A 364 20.33 22.66 24.12
CA ALA A 364 19.17 23.30 24.73
C ALA A 364 18.08 23.63 23.69
N LYS A 365 18.48 24.21 22.55
CA LYS A 365 17.55 24.61 21.48
C LYS A 365 16.84 23.43 20.82
N LEU A 366 17.52 22.29 20.71
CA LEU A 366 16.95 21.07 20.12
C LEU A 366 16.35 20.11 21.17
N GLY A 367 16.47 20.41 22.46
CA GLY A 367 16.01 19.54 23.54
C GLY A 367 16.74 18.19 23.58
N ILE A 368 18.04 18.15 23.27
CA ILE A 368 18.86 16.92 23.27
C ILE A 368 20.07 17.08 24.21
N SER A 369 20.66 15.98 24.67
CA SER A 369 21.86 16.04 25.52
C SER A 369 23.11 16.51 24.76
N ASN A 370 24.02 17.22 25.42
CA ASN A 370 25.33 17.62 24.86
C ASN A 370 26.10 16.46 24.22
N SER A 371 26.10 15.27 24.87
CA SER A 371 26.75 14.07 24.35
C SER A 371 26.21 13.63 22.97
N ASN A 372 24.92 13.83 22.72
CA ASN A 372 24.33 13.54 21.41
C ASN A 372 24.77 14.56 20.37
N VAL A 373 24.85 15.84 20.73
CA VAL A 373 25.42 16.88 19.84
C VAL A 373 26.86 16.53 19.45
N ASP A 374 27.70 16.14 20.41
CA ASP A 374 29.10 15.73 20.14
C ASP A 374 29.19 14.56 19.16
N ARG A 375 28.36 13.54 19.34
CA ARG A 375 28.36 12.36 18.48
C ARG A 375 27.80 12.68 17.08
N ILE A 376 26.83 13.58 16.98
CA ILE A 376 26.30 14.07 15.69
C ILE A 376 27.36 14.90 14.95
N ILE A 377 28.11 15.75 15.66
CA ILE A 377 29.24 16.48 15.10
C ILE A 377 30.27 15.50 14.52
N LYS A 378 30.64 14.44 15.26
CA LYS A 378 31.54 13.41 14.71
C LYS A 378 31.01 12.79 13.42
N VAL A 379 29.70 12.55 13.32
CA VAL A 379 29.07 12.08 12.08
C VAL A 379 29.17 13.11 10.95
N LEU A 380 28.95 14.40 11.23
CA LEU A 380 29.08 15.49 10.25
C LEU A 380 30.53 15.63 9.75
N ASN A 381 31.51 15.54 10.66
CA ASN A 381 32.94 15.60 10.33
C ASN A 381 33.34 14.41 9.45
N ASN A 382 32.90 13.20 9.80
CA ASN A 382 33.13 12.00 8.98
C ASN A 382 32.50 12.09 7.58
N ARG A 383 31.49 12.93 7.40
CA ARG A 383 30.84 13.23 6.11
C ARG A 383 31.46 14.43 5.39
N GLY A 384 32.49 15.07 5.96
CA GLY A 384 33.13 16.26 5.40
C GLY A 384 32.26 17.53 5.41
N MET A 385 31.17 17.56 6.19
CA MET A 385 30.23 18.68 6.17
C MET A 385 30.61 19.83 7.12
N HIS A 386 31.34 19.52 8.18
CA HIS A 386 31.86 20.48 9.13
C HIS A 386 33.24 19.98 9.56
N LEU A 387 34.30 20.55 9.02
CA LEU A 387 35.64 20.27 9.52
C LEU A 387 35.81 21.16 10.73
N LYS A 388 36.01 20.54 11.90
CA LYS A 388 36.44 21.29 13.08
C LYS A 388 37.72 22.05 12.66
N PRO A 389 37.83 23.37 12.91
CA PRO A 389 39.14 23.95 13.09
C PRO A 389 39.75 23.21 14.29
N GLU A 390 40.96 22.69 14.12
CA GLU A 390 41.68 21.90 15.12
C GLU A 390 41.69 22.54 16.51
#